data_AF-A0A2V9VXY8-F1
#
_entry.id   AF-A0A2V9VXY8-F1
#
_cell.length_a   1.000
_cell.length_b   1.000
_cell.length_c   1.000
_cell.angle_alpha   90.00
_cell.angle_beta   90.00
_cell.angle_gamma   90.00
#
_symmetry.space_group_name_H-M   'P 1'
#
loop_
_entity.id
_entity.type
_entity.pdbx_description
1 polymer ?
#
loop_
_entity_poly.entity_id
_entity_poly.type
_entity_poly.pdbx_seq_one_letter_code
_entity_poly.pdbx_strand_id
1 'polypeptide(L)'
;MAASKTVLQLSSSHNSVVPRHGVVTLFGYGIQVRVDRGHLLLDDGVGAERRQFRLPRVGHGLRRLVVIGSDGFVSLAALRWLADQKASFVMLERDGTVLATTGPVRPSDARLRRTQALAHSSGAALRIARELIRQKLSGQEQVARLKLLDVATADMIARFKAELPTADSIGSIRFIEAQAAGAYWSSWRNLPINFPKNDLRRVPDHWRTFGARISPLTGSPRLAANPPNAILNYLYAVLESEARLAAAALGLDPGLGVLHVDAQARDSLACDLMEAARPQVDAYLVDWITRQPLKREWFFEQRDGNCRLMGPFAIRLSETAPTWGRAVAPVAEWVAEAFWDSSKNPANKKESVPTRLTQRRRSEGRGNRFAVRAIPVPNRKKICEVCGVEGIQNRYCQSCAVEVSRENMTQAALIGHLKPKTSKVKARISKTLSDHAAANSWWTPSSLPAWLNKEFYVQKIQPKLRMAKVREIAEAIQVSQPYAAFIRSGRRRPRPRHWLALARLVGVSANA
;
A
#
# COMPACT_ATOMS: atom_id res chain seq x y z
N MET A 1 -17.73 -22.52 42.41
CA MET A 1 -16.31 -22.77 42.05
C MET A 1 -15.51 -21.53 42.45
N ALA A 2 -15.05 -21.45 43.70
CA ALA A 2 -14.25 -20.34 44.20
C ALA A 2 -12.75 -20.61 43.94
N ALA A 3 -11.98 -19.59 43.59
CA ALA A 3 -10.53 -19.73 43.47
C ALA A 3 -9.92 -19.92 44.86
N SER A 4 -9.00 -20.88 45.01
CA SER A 4 -8.35 -21.21 46.29
C SER A 4 -7.36 -20.16 46.80
N LYS A 5 -7.11 -19.11 46.02
CA LYS A 5 -6.22 -18.00 46.39
C LYS A 5 -6.82 -16.67 45.96
N THR A 6 -6.74 -15.67 46.83
CA THR A 6 -7.02 -14.27 46.49
C THR A 6 -5.96 -13.80 45.50
N VAL A 7 -6.39 -13.45 44.29
CA VAL A 7 -5.49 -13.13 43.19
C VAL A 7 -5.35 -11.60 43.09
N LEU A 8 -4.17 -11.06 43.41
CA LEU A 8 -3.85 -9.62 43.27
C LEU A 8 -4.12 -9.16 41.84
N GLN A 9 -5.18 -8.38 41.59
CA GLN A 9 -5.42 -7.79 40.28
C GLN A 9 -4.32 -6.76 40.00
N LEU A 10 -3.63 -6.89 38.86
CA LEU A 10 -2.82 -5.79 38.34
C LEU A 10 -3.80 -4.64 38.06
N SER A 11 -3.51 -3.44 38.55
CA SER A 11 -4.33 -2.26 38.32
C SER A 11 -4.62 -2.12 36.83
N SER A 12 -5.91 -2.02 36.49
CA SER A 12 -6.40 -1.85 35.14
C SER A 12 -5.97 -0.49 34.57
N SER A 13 -4.75 -0.41 34.06
CA SER A 13 -4.27 0.78 33.35
C SER A 13 -3.54 0.42 32.07
N HIS A 14 -4.00 -0.56 31.29
CA HIS A 14 -3.29 -0.91 30.06
C HIS A 14 -4.25 -1.18 28.90
N ASN A 15 -4.04 -0.42 27.82
CA ASN A 15 -4.78 -0.43 26.57
C ASN A 15 -5.10 -1.87 26.11
N SER A 16 -6.34 -2.35 26.34
CA SER A 16 -6.80 -3.61 25.75
C SER A 16 -7.00 -3.40 24.25
N VAL A 17 -5.91 -3.36 23.50
CA VAL A 17 -5.96 -3.20 22.06
C VAL A 17 -6.34 -4.55 21.46
N VAL A 18 -7.52 -4.59 20.83
CA VAL A 18 -7.94 -5.73 20.02
C VAL A 18 -6.96 -5.87 18.85
N PRO A 19 -6.40 -7.07 18.59
CA PRO A 19 -5.57 -7.36 17.42
C PRO A 19 -6.22 -6.86 16.13
N ARG A 20 -5.58 -5.89 15.46
CA ARG A 20 -6.05 -5.41 14.16
C ARG A 20 -5.89 -6.52 13.14
N HIS A 21 -6.98 -6.84 12.46
CA HIS A 21 -7.03 -7.90 11.45
C HIS A 21 -6.59 -9.29 11.98
N GLY A 22 -6.59 -9.47 13.30
CA GLY A 22 -6.14 -10.69 13.97
C GLY A 22 -4.62 -10.88 14.00
N VAL A 23 -3.82 -9.83 13.78
CA VAL A 23 -2.36 -9.88 13.87
C VAL A 23 -1.87 -9.02 15.03
N VAL A 24 -0.96 -9.53 15.83
CA VAL A 24 -0.14 -8.75 16.76
C VAL A 24 1.31 -8.93 16.38
N THR A 25 2.04 -7.82 16.25
CA THR A 25 3.47 -7.83 15.97
C THR A 25 4.22 -7.16 17.10
N LEU A 26 5.20 -7.87 17.66
CA LEU A 26 6.11 -7.40 18.70
C LEU A 26 7.50 -7.16 18.11
N PHE A 27 8.17 -6.10 18.58
CA PHE A 27 9.53 -5.73 18.17
C PHE A 27 10.26 -5.04 19.32
N GLY A 28 11.57 -4.84 19.18
CA GLY A 28 12.42 -4.18 20.18
C GLY A 28 13.27 -5.19 20.97
N TYR A 29 14.02 -4.70 21.95
CA TYR A 29 14.91 -5.55 22.76
C TYR A 29 14.21 -6.08 24.02
N GLY A 30 14.25 -7.39 24.28
CA GLY A 30 13.65 -7.96 25.49
C GLY A 30 12.14 -8.12 25.41
N ILE A 31 11.64 -8.58 24.26
CA ILE A 31 10.23 -8.90 24.03
C ILE A 31 9.78 -9.96 25.03
N GLN A 32 8.55 -9.86 25.56
CA GLN A 32 8.02 -10.85 26.49
C GLN A 32 6.68 -11.40 26.02
N VAL A 33 6.58 -12.73 25.97
CA VAL A 33 5.33 -13.44 25.64
C VAL A 33 5.09 -14.48 26.74
N ARG A 34 4.10 -14.22 27.59
CA ARG A 34 3.84 -15.04 28.80
C ARG A 34 2.36 -15.25 29.04
N VAL A 35 2.02 -16.19 29.92
CA VAL A 35 0.64 -16.41 30.36
C VAL A 35 0.51 -16.00 31.82
N ASP A 36 -0.46 -15.13 32.10
CA ASP A 36 -0.85 -14.76 33.46
C ASP A 36 -2.34 -15.04 33.64
N ARG A 37 -2.67 -15.92 34.60
CA ARG A 37 -4.07 -16.26 34.96
C ARG A 37 -4.94 -16.57 33.75
N GLY A 38 -4.43 -17.45 32.88
CA GLY A 38 -5.10 -17.89 31.66
C GLY A 38 -5.17 -16.86 30.52
N HIS A 39 -4.66 -15.64 30.71
CA HIS A 39 -4.56 -14.61 29.68
C HIS A 39 -3.17 -14.62 29.06
N LEU A 40 -3.10 -14.38 27.76
CA LEU A 40 -1.83 -14.16 27.06
C LEU A 40 -1.40 -12.70 27.28
N LEU A 41 -0.22 -12.51 27.84
CA LEU A 41 0.44 -11.22 27.97
C LEU A 41 1.51 -11.08 26.88
N LEU A 42 1.47 -9.96 26.17
CA LEU A 42 2.39 -9.61 25.11
C LEU A 42 2.98 -8.24 25.41
N ASP A 43 4.30 -8.16 25.59
CA ASP A 43 5.00 -6.93 25.85
C ASP A 43 6.00 -6.67 24.71
N ASP A 44 5.92 -5.47 24.11
CA ASP A 44 6.97 -5.00 23.20
C ASP A 44 8.30 -4.90 23.95
N GLY A 45 9.39 -5.08 23.21
CA GLY A 45 10.72 -4.84 23.72
C GLY A 45 10.94 -3.36 24.04
N VAL A 46 12.09 -3.06 24.64
CA VAL A 46 12.55 -1.69 24.86
C VAL A 46 12.68 -0.98 23.51
N GLY A 47 12.04 0.19 23.43
CA GLY A 47 11.93 1.02 22.23
C GLY A 47 11.20 2.33 22.55
N ALA A 48 11.03 3.19 21.53
CA ALA A 48 10.40 4.51 21.70
C ALA A 48 8.93 4.43 22.12
N GLU A 49 8.22 3.39 21.68
CA GLU A 49 6.84 3.10 22.10
C GLU A 49 6.78 1.66 22.61
N ARG A 50 6.34 1.48 23.85
CA ARG A 50 6.16 0.16 24.46
C ARG A 50 4.69 -0.11 24.64
N ARG A 51 4.19 -1.14 23.96
CA ARG A 51 2.80 -1.59 24.11
C ARG A 51 2.77 -2.88 24.91
N GLN A 52 1.72 -2.99 25.72
CA GLN A 52 1.41 -4.20 26.46
C GLN A 52 -0.01 -4.63 26.09
N PHE A 53 -0.18 -5.92 25.82
CA PHE A 53 -1.48 -6.50 25.50
C PHE A 53 -1.80 -7.61 26.50
N ARG A 54 -3.04 -7.63 26.96
CA ARG A 54 -3.60 -8.73 27.76
C ARG A 54 -4.79 -9.31 27.03
N LEU A 55 -4.63 -10.52 26.49
CA LEU A 55 -5.64 -11.17 25.66
C LEU A 55 -6.33 -12.30 26.45
N PRO A 56 -7.65 -12.22 26.66
CA PRO A 56 -8.43 -13.33 27.21
C PRO A 56 -8.53 -14.48 26.20
N ARG A 57 -8.95 -15.67 26.65
CA ARG A 57 -9.17 -16.81 25.74
C ARG A 57 -10.40 -16.64 24.82
N VAL A 58 -11.35 -15.78 25.16
CA VAL A 58 -12.57 -15.57 24.36
C VAL A 58 -12.59 -14.16 23.81
N GLY A 59 -12.98 -14.00 22.54
CA GLY A 59 -13.16 -12.69 21.92
C GLY A 59 -11.88 -11.92 21.59
N HIS A 60 -10.69 -12.49 21.83
CA HIS A 60 -9.41 -11.80 21.58
C HIS A 60 -9.07 -11.63 20.09
N GLY A 61 -9.64 -12.41 19.18
CA GLY A 61 -9.46 -12.25 17.73
C GLY A 61 -8.06 -12.51 17.16
N LEU A 62 -7.06 -12.85 17.99
CA LEU A 62 -5.69 -13.16 17.58
C LEU A 62 -5.67 -14.41 16.69
N ARG A 63 -5.06 -14.27 15.51
CA ARG A 63 -4.80 -15.35 14.55
C ARG A 63 -3.31 -15.54 14.32
N ARG A 64 -2.50 -14.47 14.41
CA ARG A 64 -1.06 -14.47 14.20
C ARG A 64 -0.38 -13.61 15.25
N LEU A 65 0.63 -14.16 15.91
CA LEU A 65 1.62 -13.44 16.68
C LEU A 65 2.92 -13.43 15.85
N VAL A 66 3.37 -12.24 15.47
CA VAL A 66 4.64 -12.03 14.77
C VAL A 66 5.64 -11.42 15.76
N VAL A 67 6.82 -11.99 15.90
CA VAL A 67 7.92 -11.46 16.71
C VAL A 67 9.07 -11.12 15.77
N ILE A 68 9.57 -9.87 15.84
CA ILE A 68 10.69 -9.42 15.03
C ILE A 68 11.93 -9.25 15.92
N GLY A 69 12.97 -10.02 15.60
CA GLY A 69 14.22 -10.11 16.34
C GLY A 69 14.28 -11.30 17.28
N SER A 70 15.45 -11.48 17.89
CA SER A 70 15.80 -12.63 18.74
C SER A 70 15.96 -12.28 20.23
N ASP A 71 15.73 -11.02 20.61
CA ASP A 71 15.91 -10.53 21.97
C ASP A 71 14.63 -10.66 22.80
N GLY A 72 14.58 -11.57 23.77
CA GLY A 72 13.44 -11.71 24.68
C GLY A 72 13.19 -13.12 25.16
N PHE A 73 11.95 -13.39 25.59
CA PHE A 73 11.51 -14.74 25.93
C PHE A 73 10.05 -14.99 25.56
N VAL A 74 9.79 -16.24 25.16
CA VAL A 74 8.45 -16.80 24.97
C VAL A 74 8.30 -17.98 25.92
N SER A 75 7.39 -17.90 26.88
CA SER A 75 7.15 -19.02 27.80
C SER A 75 6.50 -20.21 27.09
N LEU A 76 6.79 -21.44 27.53
CA LEU A 76 6.12 -22.64 27.04
C LEU A 76 4.59 -22.57 27.20
N ALA A 77 4.13 -21.95 28.29
CA ALA A 77 2.70 -21.71 28.54
C ALA A 77 2.09 -20.81 27.45
N ALA A 78 2.81 -19.82 26.94
CA ALA A 78 2.35 -18.97 25.85
C ALA A 78 2.28 -19.72 24.52
N LEU A 79 3.28 -20.55 24.19
CA LEU A 79 3.23 -21.40 22.99
C LEU A 79 2.04 -22.36 23.04
N ARG A 80 1.80 -22.99 24.19
CA ARG A 80 0.62 -23.84 24.42
C ARG A 80 -0.68 -23.04 24.28
N TRP A 81 -0.75 -21.84 24.85
CA TRP A 81 -1.92 -20.98 24.76
C TRP A 81 -2.25 -20.65 23.29
N LEU A 82 -1.24 -20.29 22.49
CA LEU A 82 -1.41 -20.01 21.06
C LEU A 82 -1.91 -21.24 20.30
N ALA A 83 -1.32 -22.41 20.57
CA ALA A 83 -1.77 -23.68 19.99
C ALA A 83 -3.23 -24.00 20.33
N ASP A 84 -3.63 -23.89 21.61
CA ASP A 84 -5.01 -24.11 22.07
C ASP A 84 -5.99 -23.17 21.33
N GLN A 85 -5.60 -21.92 21.10
CA GLN A 85 -6.41 -20.90 20.40
C GLN A 85 -6.30 -20.99 18.87
N LYS A 86 -5.52 -21.94 18.32
CA LYS A 86 -5.23 -22.07 16.89
C LYS A 86 -4.65 -20.78 16.28
N ALA A 87 -3.90 -20.02 17.08
CA ALA A 87 -3.14 -18.87 16.64
C ALA A 87 -1.72 -19.30 16.24
N SER A 88 -1.23 -18.79 15.12
CA SER A 88 0.13 -19.07 14.66
C SER A 88 1.13 -18.12 15.32
N PHE A 89 2.33 -18.62 15.58
CA PHE A 89 3.51 -17.85 15.97
C PHE A 89 4.50 -17.84 14.82
N VAL A 90 4.96 -16.64 14.45
CA VAL A 90 5.98 -16.41 13.43
C VAL A 90 7.07 -15.55 14.06
N MET A 91 8.31 -15.99 13.96
CA MET A 91 9.49 -15.25 14.37
C MET A 91 10.32 -14.92 13.14
N LEU A 92 10.50 -13.62 12.92
CA LEU A 92 11.33 -13.08 11.86
C LEU A 92 12.59 -12.49 12.48
N GLU A 93 13.75 -12.74 11.90
CA GLU A 93 14.95 -12.00 12.25
C GLU A 93 14.82 -10.55 11.75
N ARG A 94 15.61 -9.63 12.31
CA ARG A 94 15.58 -8.21 11.92
C ARG A 94 15.93 -7.99 10.44
N ASP A 95 16.58 -8.97 9.82
CA ASP A 95 16.90 -8.94 8.40
C ASP A 95 15.75 -9.40 7.48
N GLY A 96 14.64 -9.87 8.05
CA GLY A 96 13.48 -10.42 7.35
C GLY A 96 13.52 -11.94 7.17
N THR A 97 14.57 -12.64 7.62
CA THR A 97 14.64 -14.11 7.54
C THR A 97 13.58 -14.74 8.45
N VAL A 98 12.86 -15.75 7.96
CA VAL A 98 11.92 -16.53 8.78
C VAL A 98 12.71 -17.51 9.64
N LEU A 99 12.73 -17.30 10.97
CA LEU A 99 13.49 -18.14 11.90
C LEU A 99 12.66 -19.33 12.42
N ALA A 100 11.45 -19.03 12.87
CA ALA A 100 10.58 -20.04 13.45
C ALA A 100 9.14 -19.73 13.08
N THR A 101 8.43 -20.74 12.62
CA THR A 101 7.00 -20.63 12.36
C THR A 101 6.32 -21.88 12.89
N THR A 102 5.40 -21.68 13.83
CA THR A 102 4.54 -22.72 14.39
C THR A 102 3.10 -22.25 14.31
N GLY A 103 2.19 -23.19 14.11
CA GLY A 103 0.78 -22.91 14.01
C GLY A 103 -0.04 -24.18 14.13
N PRO A 104 -1.31 -24.17 13.75
CA PRO A 104 -2.14 -25.36 13.77
C PRO A 104 -1.57 -26.43 12.82
N VAL A 105 -0.76 -27.34 13.38
CA VAL A 105 -0.31 -28.55 12.68
C VAL A 105 -1.38 -29.61 12.87
N ARG A 106 -1.76 -30.29 11.79
CA ARG A 106 -2.71 -31.40 11.85
C ARG A 106 -2.02 -32.74 11.59
N PRO A 107 -2.64 -33.86 12.02
CA PRO A 107 -2.11 -35.19 11.76
C PRO A 107 -1.79 -35.34 10.27
N SER A 108 -0.54 -35.63 9.99
CA SER A 108 -0.04 -35.84 8.64
C SER A 108 -0.43 -37.24 8.19
N ASP A 109 -1.08 -37.34 7.03
CA ASP A 109 -1.29 -38.63 6.38
C ASP A 109 0.05 -39.10 5.79
N ALA A 110 0.53 -40.25 6.26
CA ALA A 110 1.80 -40.82 5.79
C ALA A 110 1.79 -41.11 4.28
N ARG A 111 0.62 -41.40 3.69
CA ARG A 111 0.48 -41.59 2.24
C ARG A 111 0.81 -40.29 1.52
N LEU A 112 0.21 -39.16 1.92
CA LEU A 112 0.45 -37.85 1.31
C LEU A 112 1.93 -37.44 1.38
N ARG A 113 2.61 -37.67 2.51
CA ARG A 113 4.06 -37.37 2.60
C ARG A 113 4.91 -38.26 1.71
N ARG A 114 4.56 -39.55 1.58
CA ARG A 114 5.27 -40.46 0.65
C ARG A 114 5.08 -40.01 -0.80
N THR A 115 3.88 -39.60 -1.20
CA THR A 115 3.65 -39.12 -2.57
C THR A 115 4.36 -37.80 -2.85
N GLN A 116 4.43 -36.92 -1.85
CA GLN A 116 5.24 -35.71 -1.93
C GLN A 116 6.73 -36.04 -2.11
N ALA A 117 7.28 -36.95 -1.31
CA ALA A 117 8.68 -37.38 -1.43
C ALA A 117 8.98 -38.02 -2.80
N LEU A 118 8.02 -38.75 -3.38
CA LEU A 118 8.11 -39.38 -4.69
C LEU A 118 7.60 -38.49 -5.85
N ALA A 119 7.44 -37.19 -5.63
CA ALA A 119 6.84 -36.30 -6.63
C ALA A 119 7.67 -36.18 -7.91
N HIS A 120 9.00 -36.22 -7.79
CA HIS A 120 9.91 -36.14 -8.93
C HIS A 120 9.85 -37.40 -9.82
N SER A 121 9.78 -38.59 -9.22
CA SER A 121 9.68 -39.86 -9.97
C SER A 121 8.29 -40.11 -10.54
N SER A 122 7.23 -39.62 -9.91
CA SER A 122 5.85 -39.77 -10.38
C SER A 122 5.43 -38.75 -11.46
N GLY A 123 6.29 -37.79 -11.82
CA GLY A 123 5.96 -36.68 -12.73
C GLY A 123 5.05 -35.61 -12.12
N ALA A 124 4.63 -35.77 -10.85
CA ALA A 124 3.81 -34.80 -10.13
C ALA A 124 4.57 -33.48 -9.92
N ALA A 125 5.87 -33.54 -9.64
CA ALA A 125 6.72 -32.36 -9.44
C ALA A 125 6.69 -31.43 -10.65
N LEU A 126 6.87 -31.99 -11.85
CA LEU A 126 6.87 -31.24 -13.10
C LEU A 126 5.50 -30.59 -13.36
N ARG A 127 4.40 -31.34 -13.16
CA ARG A 127 3.04 -30.81 -13.28
C ARG A 127 2.78 -29.65 -12.31
N ILE A 128 3.18 -29.80 -11.05
CA ILE A 128 2.99 -28.77 -10.02
C ILE A 128 3.85 -27.54 -10.33
N ALA A 129 5.13 -27.72 -10.68
CA ALA A 129 6.03 -26.63 -11.01
C ALA A 129 5.53 -25.79 -12.19
N ARG A 130 5.04 -26.43 -13.27
CA ARG A 130 4.43 -25.71 -14.41
C ARG A 130 3.25 -24.86 -13.97
N GLU A 131 2.36 -25.41 -13.15
CA GLU A 131 1.16 -24.69 -12.71
C GLU A 131 1.51 -23.51 -11.79
N LEU A 132 2.43 -23.68 -10.85
CA LEU A 132 2.87 -22.61 -9.95
C LEU A 132 3.50 -21.45 -10.74
N ILE A 133 4.40 -21.75 -11.69
CA ILE A 133 5.01 -20.72 -12.52
C ILE A 133 4.00 -20.11 -13.51
N ARG A 134 3.07 -20.89 -14.06
CA ARG A 134 1.99 -20.35 -14.89
C ARG A 134 1.15 -19.32 -14.12
N GLN A 135 0.82 -19.59 -12.86
CA GLN A 135 0.10 -18.64 -12.00
C GLN A 135 0.95 -17.39 -11.69
N LYS A 136 2.24 -17.56 -11.37
CA LYS A 136 3.18 -16.44 -11.19
C LYS A 136 3.23 -15.54 -12.42
N LEU A 137 3.47 -16.11 -13.61
CA LEU A 137 3.56 -15.36 -14.86
C LEU A 137 2.23 -14.69 -15.22
N SER A 138 1.10 -15.37 -15.02
CA SER A 138 -0.22 -14.77 -15.24
C SER A 138 -0.46 -13.55 -14.35
N GLY A 139 -0.03 -13.62 -13.08
CA GLY A 139 -0.12 -12.48 -12.17
C GLY A 139 0.83 -11.34 -12.55
N GLN A 140 2.08 -11.66 -12.91
CA GLN A 140 3.06 -10.64 -13.32
C GLN A 140 2.67 -9.96 -14.63
N GLU A 141 2.12 -10.70 -15.59
CA GLU A 141 1.53 -10.16 -16.82
C GLU A 141 0.42 -9.14 -16.50
N GLN A 142 -0.49 -9.47 -15.57
CA GLN A 142 -1.55 -8.56 -15.16
C GLN A 142 -1.00 -7.30 -14.47
N VAL A 143 0.02 -7.43 -13.62
CA VAL A 143 0.67 -6.27 -12.99
C VAL A 143 1.33 -5.39 -14.03
N ALA A 144 2.10 -5.96 -14.95
CA ALA A 144 2.74 -5.23 -16.04
C ALA A 144 1.71 -4.48 -16.89
N ARG A 145 0.65 -5.17 -17.33
CA ARG A 145 -0.38 -4.60 -18.20
C ARG A 145 -1.23 -3.52 -17.52
N LEU A 146 -1.72 -3.80 -16.32
CA LEU A 146 -2.79 -2.99 -15.70
C LEU A 146 -2.27 -1.96 -14.69
N LYS A 147 -1.10 -2.18 -14.09
CA LYS A 147 -0.56 -1.31 -13.03
C LYS A 147 0.66 -0.53 -13.48
N LEU A 148 1.57 -1.19 -14.20
CA LEU A 148 2.75 -0.54 -14.78
C LEU A 148 2.45 0.10 -16.14
N LEU A 149 1.33 -0.28 -16.76
CA LEU A 149 0.93 0.16 -18.11
C LEU A 149 1.98 -0.18 -19.18
N ASP A 150 2.76 -1.24 -18.96
CA ASP A 150 3.79 -1.74 -19.86
C ASP A 150 3.25 -2.96 -20.62
N VAL A 151 2.58 -2.68 -21.73
CA VAL A 151 1.99 -3.70 -22.61
C VAL A 151 3.06 -4.59 -23.23
N ALA A 152 4.23 -4.04 -23.59
CA ALA A 152 5.31 -4.78 -24.24
C ALA A 152 5.89 -5.85 -23.30
N THR A 153 6.17 -5.48 -22.04
CA THR A 153 6.61 -6.44 -21.03
C THR A 153 5.52 -7.48 -20.74
N ALA A 154 4.25 -7.08 -20.68
CA ALA A 154 3.14 -8.02 -20.48
C ALA A 154 3.05 -9.04 -21.63
N ASP A 155 3.14 -8.60 -22.89
CA ASP A 155 3.13 -9.48 -24.06
C ASP A 155 4.33 -10.43 -24.07
N MET A 156 5.52 -9.96 -23.66
CA MET A 156 6.71 -10.79 -23.51
C MET A 156 6.52 -11.88 -22.45
N ILE A 157 5.98 -11.54 -21.27
CA ILE A 157 5.66 -12.51 -20.22
C ILE A 157 4.61 -13.52 -20.72
N ALA A 158 3.61 -13.06 -21.50
CA ALA A 158 2.59 -13.94 -22.06
C ALA A 158 3.19 -14.98 -23.03
N ARG A 159 4.23 -14.62 -23.80
CA ARG A 159 4.98 -15.56 -24.67
C ARG A 159 5.71 -16.62 -23.85
N PHE A 160 6.49 -16.22 -22.84
CA PHE A 160 7.14 -17.16 -21.93
C PHE A 160 6.14 -18.09 -21.22
N LYS A 161 4.98 -17.56 -20.83
CA LYS A 161 3.90 -18.37 -20.27
C LYS A 161 3.35 -19.39 -21.27
N ALA A 162 3.26 -19.06 -22.55
CA ALA A 162 2.82 -19.98 -23.61
C ALA A 162 3.84 -21.09 -23.90
N GLU A 163 5.11 -20.90 -23.55
CA GLU A 163 6.17 -21.92 -23.66
C GLU A 163 6.16 -22.92 -22.48
N LEU A 164 5.61 -22.56 -21.31
CA LEU A 164 5.60 -23.44 -20.13
C LEU A 164 5.02 -24.86 -20.37
N PRO A 165 3.97 -25.07 -21.19
CA PRO A 165 3.45 -26.42 -21.46
C PRO A 165 4.45 -27.33 -22.17
N THR A 166 5.38 -26.79 -22.96
CA THR A 166 6.39 -27.57 -23.69
C THR A 166 7.65 -27.83 -22.87
N ALA A 167 7.82 -27.17 -21.72
CA ALA A 167 8.94 -27.40 -20.81
C ALA A 167 8.87 -28.80 -20.18
N ASP A 168 9.83 -29.65 -20.53
CA ASP A 168 9.92 -31.08 -20.17
C ASP A 168 10.68 -31.35 -18.87
N SER A 169 11.38 -30.35 -18.33
CA SER A 169 12.18 -30.47 -17.11
C SER A 169 11.98 -29.29 -16.16
N ILE A 170 12.31 -29.50 -14.88
CA ILE A 170 12.34 -28.42 -13.88
C ILE A 170 13.35 -27.33 -14.27
N GLY A 171 14.47 -27.71 -14.91
CA GLY A 171 15.47 -26.78 -15.42
C GLY A 171 14.90 -25.84 -16.49
N SER A 172 14.18 -26.41 -17.47
CA SER A 172 13.50 -25.66 -18.53
C SER A 172 12.48 -24.66 -17.96
N ILE A 173 11.71 -25.07 -16.93
CA ILE A 173 10.74 -24.20 -16.25
C ILE A 173 11.45 -23.03 -15.54
N ARG A 174 12.55 -23.30 -14.81
CA ARG A 174 13.34 -22.25 -14.13
C ARG A 174 13.95 -21.27 -15.13
N PHE A 175 14.40 -21.75 -16.29
CA PHE A 175 14.94 -20.89 -17.34
C PHE A 175 13.88 -19.92 -17.89
N ILE A 176 12.68 -20.43 -18.21
CA ILE A 176 11.54 -19.59 -18.64
C ILE A 176 11.18 -18.57 -17.55
N GLU A 177 11.10 -19.01 -16.30
CA GLU A 177 10.82 -18.14 -15.15
C GLU A 177 11.86 -17.02 -15.00
N ALA A 178 13.15 -17.33 -15.11
CA ALA A 178 14.22 -16.35 -14.98
C ALA A 178 14.18 -15.29 -16.08
N GLN A 179 13.92 -15.68 -17.33
CA GLN A 179 13.78 -14.73 -18.44
C GLN A 179 12.57 -13.81 -18.24
N ALA A 180 11.42 -14.37 -17.87
CA ALA A 180 10.22 -13.60 -17.59
C ALA A 180 10.42 -12.65 -16.39
N ALA A 181 11.09 -13.10 -15.33
CA ALA A 181 11.43 -12.28 -14.17
C ALA A 181 12.37 -11.12 -14.54
N GLY A 182 13.36 -11.36 -15.41
CA GLY A 182 14.26 -10.33 -15.91
C GLY A 182 13.53 -9.21 -16.64
N ALA A 183 12.61 -9.57 -17.54
CA ALA A 183 11.73 -8.61 -18.23
C ALA A 183 10.82 -7.88 -17.23
N TYR A 184 10.16 -8.62 -16.34
CA TYR A 184 9.25 -8.09 -15.34
C TYR A 184 9.93 -7.04 -14.46
N TRP A 185 11.04 -7.37 -13.79
CA TRP A 185 11.72 -6.43 -12.89
C TRP A 185 12.39 -5.27 -13.63
N SER A 186 12.71 -5.42 -14.92
CA SER A 186 13.20 -4.32 -15.73
C SER A 186 12.13 -3.23 -15.95
N SER A 187 10.86 -3.62 -16.08
CA SER A 187 9.75 -2.65 -16.21
C SER A 187 9.56 -1.76 -14.97
N TRP A 188 10.08 -2.17 -13.81
CA TRP A 188 10.00 -1.39 -12.57
C TRP A 188 11.08 -0.32 -12.48
N ARG A 189 12.15 -0.39 -13.28
CA ARG A 189 13.41 0.32 -13.02
C ARG A 189 13.26 1.83 -12.83
N ASN A 190 12.41 2.43 -13.64
CA ASN A 190 12.21 3.87 -13.68
C ASN A 190 11.00 4.35 -12.86
N LEU A 191 10.39 3.47 -12.06
CA LEU A 191 9.25 3.86 -11.23
C LEU A 191 9.67 4.91 -10.21
N PRO A 192 9.01 6.09 -10.19
CA PRO A 192 9.30 7.13 -9.23
C PRO A 192 8.77 6.73 -7.84
N ILE A 193 9.58 6.96 -6.82
CA ILE A 193 9.22 6.74 -5.42
C ILE A 193 9.03 8.09 -4.77
N ASN A 194 7.77 8.39 -4.44
CA ASN A 194 7.39 9.69 -3.91
C ASN A 194 7.60 9.73 -2.39
N PHE A 195 8.07 10.87 -1.90
CA PHE A 195 8.16 11.21 -0.48
C PHE A 195 7.52 12.57 -0.24
N PRO A 196 7.06 12.89 0.99
CA PRO A 196 6.59 14.23 1.30
C PRO A 196 7.64 15.29 0.97
N LYS A 197 7.24 16.45 0.44
CA LYS A 197 8.17 17.53 0.06
C LYS A 197 9.14 17.90 1.20
N ASN A 198 8.63 17.94 2.44
CA ASN A 198 9.42 18.30 3.61
C ASN A 198 10.49 17.23 3.96
N ASP A 199 10.27 15.98 3.56
CA ASP A 199 11.20 14.87 3.82
C ASP A 199 12.31 14.79 2.75
N LEU A 200 12.11 15.37 1.56
CA LEU A 200 13.00 15.16 0.40
C LEU A 200 14.48 15.45 0.69
N ARG A 201 14.78 16.48 1.49
CA ARG A 201 16.17 16.83 1.87
C ARG A 201 16.88 15.73 2.66
N ARG A 202 16.13 14.86 3.33
CA ARG A 202 16.63 13.74 4.14
C ARG A 202 16.59 12.39 3.40
N VAL A 203 16.02 12.37 2.20
CA VAL A 203 15.86 11.17 1.38
C VAL A 203 17.05 11.06 0.44
N PRO A 204 17.86 9.97 0.52
CA PRO A 204 18.91 9.69 -0.45
C PRO A 204 18.37 9.67 -1.87
N ASP A 205 19.11 10.22 -2.83
CA ASP A 205 18.62 10.35 -4.22
C ASP A 205 18.28 8.99 -4.85
N HIS A 206 19.08 7.95 -4.56
CA HIS A 206 18.85 6.59 -5.05
C HIS A 206 17.58 5.92 -4.47
N TRP A 207 16.95 6.49 -3.44
CA TRP A 207 15.65 6.00 -2.92
C TRP A 207 14.46 6.55 -3.70
N ARG A 208 14.66 7.57 -4.55
CA ARG A 208 13.59 8.26 -5.28
C ARG A 208 13.17 7.53 -6.55
N THR A 209 13.85 6.44 -6.90
CA THR A 209 13.50 5.52 -7.98
C THR A 209 13.58 4.08 -7.49
N PHE A 210 12.86 3.17 -8.13
CA PHE A 210 12.91 1.76 -7.76
C PHE A 210 14.25 1.10 -8.09
N GLY A 211 14.86 1.40 -9.24
CA GLY A 211 16.14 0.80 -9.63
C GLY A 211 16.03 -0.70 -9.97
N ALA A 212 16.88 -1.55 -9.39
CA ALA A 212 16.86 -2.98 -9.66
C ALA A 212 16.30 -3.77 -8.46
N ARG A 213 15.82 -5.00 -8.72
CA ARG A 213 15.44 -5.96 -7.66
C ARG A 213 16.65 -6.65 -7.01
N ILE A 214 17.81 -5.98 -7.00
CA ILE A 214 19.07 -6.44 -6.41
C ILE A 214 19.79 -5.24 -5.79
N SER A 215 20.59 -5.47 -4.76
CA SER A 215 21.49 -4.45 -4.25
C SER A 215 22.64 -4.22 -5.24
N PRO A 216 22.95 -2.96 -5.60
CA PRO A 216 24.09 -2.65 -6.48
C PRO A 216 25.43 -2.92 -5.80
N LEU A 217 25.47 -3.03 -4.47
CA LEU A 217 26.69 -3.28 -3.70
C LEU A 217 27.02 -4.78 -3.59
N THR A 218 25.99 -5.63 -3.56
CA THR A 218 26.17 -7.06 -3.24
C THR A 218 25.64 -8.00 -4.33
N GLY A 219 24.88 -7.48 -5.30
CA GLY A 219 24.13 -8.28 -6.28
C GLY A 219 22.97 -9.07 -5.68
N SER A 220 22.76 -9.02 -4.35
CA SER A 220 21.76 -9.83 -3.67
C SER A 220 20.38 -9.18 -3.68
N PRO A 221 19.29 -9.92 -3.99
CA PRO A 221 17.93 -9.41 -3.84
C PRO A 221 17.47 -9.32 -2.37
N ARG A 222 18.19 -9.98 -1.44
CA ARG A 222 17.84 -10.04 0.00
C ARG A 222 18.39 -8.85 0.79
N LEU A 223 19.40 -8.17 0.27
CA LEU A 223 19.94 -6.95 0.84
C LEU A 223 19.33 -5.78 0.08
N ALA A 224 18.37 -5.09 0.69
CA ALA A 224 17.62 -4.05 0.01
C ALA A 224 18.46 -2.77 -0.05
N ALA A 225 18.63 -2.17 -1.23
CA ALA A 225 19.31 -0.88 -1.34
C ALA A 225 18.35 0.32 -1.23
N ASN A 226 17.03 0.08 -1.18
CA ASN A 226 16.04 1.14 -1.16
C ASN A 226 14.72 0.71 -0.48
N PRO A 227 13.83 1.67 -0.17
CA PRO A 227 12.59 1.41 0.55
C PRO A 227 11.64 0.41 -0.12
N PRO A 228 11.37 0.47 -1.45
CA PRO A 228 10.52 -0.53 -2.10
C PRO A 228 11.06 -1.96 -1.96
N ASN A 229 12.37 -2.17 -2.15
CA ASN A 229 12.99 -3.48 -1.98
C ASN A 229 12.91 -3.98 -0.52
N ALA A 230 13.07 -3.08 0.46
CA ALA A 230 12.93 -3.42 1.87
C ALA A 230 11.49 -3.85 2.20
N ILE A 231 10.49 -3.17 1.64
CA ILE A 231 9.07 -3.56 1.77
C ILE A 231 8.83 -4.93 1.13
N LEU A 232 9.32 -5.17 -0.10
CA LEU A 232 9.15 -6.46 -0.79
C LEU A 232 9.79 -7.61 0.00
N ASN A 233 11.03 -7.43 0.47
CA ASN A 233 11.71 -8.45 1.26
C ASN A 233 10.89 -8.83 2.50
N TYR A 234 10.40 -7.83 3.23
CA TYR A 234 9.58 -8.08 4.40
C TYR A 234 8.23 -8.74 4.07
N LEU A 235 7.51 -8.25 3.07
CA LEU A 235 6.22 -8.82 2.67
C LEU A 235 6.37 -10.23 2.11
N TYR A 236 7.46 -10.53 1.42
CA TYR A 236 7.77 -11.89 0.98
C TYR A 236 8.10 -12.81 2.15
N ALA A 237 8.77 -12.35 3.20
CA ALA A 237 8.96 -13.13 4.42
C ALA A 237 7.64 -13.44 5.13
N VAL A 238 6.72 -12.46 5.19
CA VAL A 238 5.36 -12.68 5.71
C VAL A 238 4.60 -13.69 4.83
N LEU A 239 4.71 -13.57 3.51
CA LEU A 239 4.08 -14.50 2.56
C LEU A 239 4.66 -15.92 2.67
N GLU A 240 5.97 -16.05 2.81
CA GLU A 240 6.68 -17.32 3.03
C GLU A 240 6.20 -17.99 4.32
N SER A 241 6.06 -17.22 5.40
CA SER A 241 5.52 -17.72 6.67
C SER A 241 4.09 -18.25 6.51
N GLU A 242 3.22 -17.54 5.79
CA GLU A 242 1.85 -18.00 5.53
C GLU A 242 1.82 -19.21 4.58
N ALA A 243 2.76 -19.33 3.63
CA ALA A 243 2.90 -20.50 2.77
C ALA A 243 3.34 -21.75 3.54
N ARG A 244 4.32 -21.60 4.45
CA ARG A 244 4.73 -22.66 5.37
C ARG A 244 3.58 -23.10 6.27
N LEU A 245 2.81 -22.16 6.83
CA LEU A 245 1.62 -22.45 7.63
C LEU A 245 0.55 -23.20 6.82
N ALA A 246 0.33 -22.82 5.55
CA ALA A 246 -0.60 -23.48 4.67
C ALA A 246 -0.19 -24.94 4.38
N ALA A 247 1.07 -25.18 4.06
CA ALA A 247 1.61 -26.53 3.85
C ALA A 247 1.44 -27.41 5.11
N ALA A 248 1.85 -26.90 6.27
CA ALA A 248 1.75 -27.62 7.54
C ALA A 248 0.30 -27.93 7.94
N ALA A 249 -0.64 -27.01 7.69
CA ALA A 249 -2.06 -27.20 7.99
C ALA A 249 -2.72 -28.29 7.11
N LEU A 250 -2.15 -28.56 5.93
CA LEU A 250 -2.57 -29.63 5.02
C LEU A 250 -1.83 -30.95 5.26
N GLY A 251 -0.85 -30.97 6.16
CA GLY A 251 -0.05 -32.17 6.48
C GLY A 251 1.07 -32.46 5.50
N LEU A 252 1.40 -31.50 4.62
CA LEU A 252 2.58 -31.53 3.74
C LEU A 252 3.84 -31.18 4.53
N ASP A 253 4.99 -31.64 4.02
CA ASP A 253 6.29 -31.23 4.53
C ASP A 253 6.71 -29.90 3.85
N PRO A 254 6.90 -28.79 4.59
CA PRO A 254 7.32 -27.53 4.00
C PRO A 254 8.72 -27.54 3.36
N GLY A 255 9.58 -28.48 3.75
CA GLY A 255 10.94 -28.61 3.24
C GLY A 255 11.02 -29.30 1.87
N LEU A 256 10.08 -30.18 1.55
CA LEU A 256 10.11 -30.99 0.32
C LEU A 256 9.48 -30.24 -0.87
N GLY A 257 10.31 -29.42 -1.52
CA GLY A 257 9.94 -28.67 -2.73
C GLY A 257 9.91 -29.53 -4.00
N VAL A 258 9.28 -28.97 -5.04
CA VAL A 258 9.21 -29.52 -6.40
C VAL A 258 9.87 -28.62 -7.44
N LEU A 259 9.90 -27.30 -7.20
CA LEU A 259 10.53 -26.34 -8.09
C LEU A 259 11.86 -25.85 -7.52
N HIS A 260 11.96 -25.54 -6.23
CA HIS A 260 13.22 -25.17 -5.59
C HIS A 260 14.00 -26.42 -5.13
N VAL A 261 15.32 -26.45 -5.36
CA VAL A 261 16.21 -27.58 -4.96
C VAL A 261 16.12 -27.80 -3.44
N ASP A 262 16.36 -29.01 -2.96
CA ASP A 262 16.56 -29.22 -1.54
C ASP A 262 17.77 -28.41 -1.05
N ALA A 263 17.57 -27.66 0.02
CA ALA A 263 18.63 -26.91 0.69
C ALA A 263 18.47 -27.11 2.19
N GLN A 264 19.59 -27.19 2.90
CA GLN A 264 19.58 -27.39 4.34
C GLN A 264 18.78 -26.27 5.02
N ALA A 265 17.79 -26.67 5.82
CA ALA A 265 16.92 -25.77 6.58
C ALA A 265 16.07 -24.77 5.76
N ARG A 266 15.90 -24.96 4.44
CA ARG A 266 14.97 -24.17 3.64
C ARG A 266 13.61 -24.85 3.52
N ASP A 267 12.55 -24.08 3.70
CA ASP A 267 11.20 -24.52 3.36
C ASP A 267 10.96 -24.44 1.84
N SER A 268 11.60 -25.32 1.06
CA SER A 268 11.54 -25.26 -0.40
C SER A 268 10.12 -25.36 -0.95
N LEU A 269 9.22 -26.14 -0.33
CA LEU A 269 7.80 -26.14 -0.72
C LEU A 269 7.12 -24.80 -0.38
N ALA A 270 7.45 -24.17 0.75
CA ALA A 270 6.88 -22.85 1.07
C ALA A 270 7.33 -21.81 0.03
N CYS A 271 8.60 -21.84 -0.39
CA CYS A 271 9.11 -21.03 -1.50
C CYS A 271 8.35 -21.33 -2.82
N ASP A 272 8.07 -22.59 -3.13
CA ASP A 272 7.30 -22.96 -4.32
C ASP A 272 5.86 -22.40 -4.27
N LEU A 273 5.16 -22.61 -3.15
CA LEU A 273 3.78 -22.20 -2.96
C LEU A 273 3.62 -20.68 -3.04
N MET A 274 4.56 -19.92 -2.48
CA MET A 274 4.49 -18.46 -2.53
C MET A 274 4.66 -17.89 -3.93
N GLU A 275 5.30 -18.59 -4.88
CA GLU A 275 5.52 -18.09 -6.25
C GLU A 275 4.20 -17.67 -6.92
N ALA A 276 3.14 -18.46 -6.75
CA ALA A 276 1.82 -18.15 -7.30
C ALA A 276 1.16 -16.91 -6.67
N ALA A 277 1.57 -16.53 -5.45
CA ALA A 277 1.01 -15.41 -4.70
C ALA A 277 1.90 -14.14 -4.73
N ARG A 278 3.18 -14.24 -5.09
CA ARG A 278 4.10 -13.09 -5.23
C ARG A 278 3.51 -11.94 -6.05
N PRO A 279 2.86 -12.16 -7.21
CA PRO A 279 2.33 -11.05 -8.01
C PRO A 279 1.27 -10.21 -7.29
N GLN A 280 0.58 -10.78 -6.29
CA GLN A 280 -0.39 -10.03 -5.49
C GLN A 280 0.29 -9.10 -4.48
N VAL A 281 1.43 -9.51 -3.92
CA VAL A 281 2.30 -8.65 -3.10
C VAL A 281 2.90 -7.53 -3.96
N ASP A 282 3.34 -7.87 -5.17
CA ASP A 282 3.90 -6.93 -6.13
C ASP A 282 2.86 -5.87 -6.51
N ALA A 283 1.66 -6.31 -6.90
CA ALA A 283 0.50 -5.46 -7.15
C ALA A 283 0.21 -4.50 -6.00
N TYR A 284 0.24 -5.01 -4.76
CA TYR A 284 0.01 -4.24 -3.56
C TYR A 284 1.06 -3.14 -3.37
N LEU A 285 2.33 -3.41 -3.69
CA LEU A 285 3.37 -2.41 -3.61
C LEU A 285 3.27 -1.38 -4.74
N VAL A 286 3.08 -1.81 -5.99
CA VAL A 286 2.93 -0.90 -7.14
C VAL A 286 1.78 0.07 -6.93
N ASP A 287 0.60 -0.44 -6.55
CA ASP A 287 -0.56 0.41 -6.27
C ASP A 287 -0.29 1.45 -5.18
N TRP A 288 0.62 1.13 -4.26
CA TRP A 288 0.98 2.05 -3.20
C TRP A 288 1.92 3.14 -3.67
N ILE A 289 3.11 2.76 -4.16
CA ILE A 289 4.19 3.70 -4.48
C ILE A 289 3.81 4.66 -5.60
N THR A 290 2.88 4.24 -6.48
CA THR A 290 2.34 5.06 -7.57
C THR A 290 1.24 6.03 -7.13
N ARG A 291 0.61 5.83 -5.96
CA ARG A 291 -0.56 6.62 -5.51
C ARG A 291 -0.35 7.42 -4.23
N GLN A 292 0.59 7.02 -3.38
CA GLN A 292 0.85 7.70 -2.11
C GLN A 292 2.35 7.76 -1.83
N PRO A 293 2.82 8.82 -1.16
CA PRO A 293 4.22 8.92 -0.78
C PRO A 293 4.56 7.91 0.32
N LEU A 294 5.81 7.47 0.36
CA LEU A 294 6.43 6.80 1.49
C LEU A 294 6.98 7.86 2.45
N LYS A 295 6.97 7.61 3.77
CA LYS A 295 7.62 8.53 4.72
C LYS A 295 9.08 8.14 4.93
N ARG A 296 9.96 9.15 5.03
CA ARG A 296 11.40 8.91 5.24
C ARG A 296 11.67 8.22 6.59
N GLU A 297 10.91 8.55 7.62
CA GLU A 297 11.03 8.01 8.98
C GLU A 297 10.74 6.51 9.10
N TRP A 298 10.14 5.87 8.09
CA TRP A 298 9.84 4.44 8.13
C TRP A 298 11.04 3.56 7.82
N PHE A 299 12.14 4.17 7.38
CA PHE A 299 13.31 3.48 6.90
C PHE A 299 14.57 4.04 7.53
N PHE A 300 15.59 3.21 7.61
CA PHE A 300 16.95 3.63 7.92
C PHE A 300 17.92 2.85 7.05
N GLU A 301 19.12 3.38 6.89
CA GLU A 301 20.19 2.75 6.13
C GLU A 301 21.25 2.26 7.10
N GLN A 302 21.69 1.02 6.92
CA GLN A 302 22.81 0.44 7.65
C GLN A 302 24.14 0.84 7.01
N ARG A 303 25.25 0.63 7.74
CA ARG A 303 26.60 0.99 7.27
C ARG A 303 27.04 0.33 5.96
N ASP A 304 26.39 -0.78 5.59
CA ASP A 304 26.62 -1.55 4.36
C ASP A 304 25.68 -1.14 3.21
N GLY A 305 24.97 -0.01 3.34
CA GLY A 305 24.02 0.49 2.36
C GLY A 305 22.67 -0.24 2.36
N ASN A 306 22.44 -1.13 3.33
CA ASN A 306 21.19 -1.89 3.41
C ASN A 306 20.07 -1.05 4.03
N CYS A 307 19.01 -0.84 3.27
CA CYS A 307 17.78 -0.18 3.69
C CYS A 307 16.91 -1.13 4.51
N ARG A 308 16.55 -0.72 5.73
CA ARG A 308 15.76 -1.50 6.69
C ARG A 308 14.50 -0.76 7.11
N LEU A 309 13.49 -1.53 7.51
CA LEU A 309 12.22 -1.03 8.01
C LEU A 309 12.30 -0.68 9.49
N MET A 310 11.65 0.39 9.90
CA MET A 310 11.43 0.70 11.31
C MET A 310 10.30 -0.19 11.89
N GLY A 311 10.41 -0.56 13.17
CA GLY A 311 9.46 -1.45 13.85
C GLY A 311 7.98 -1.05 13.73
N PRO A 312 7.59 0.22 14.01
CA PRO A 312 6.22 0.69 13.83
C PRO A 312 5.69 0.50 12.40
N PHE A 313 6.58 0.56 11.41
CA PHE A 313 6.20 0.33 10.03
C PHE A 313 6.08 -1.17 9.70
N ALA A 314 6.99 -2.00 10.18
CA ALA A 314 6.92 -3.45 10.05
C ALA A 314 5.62 -4.04 10.64
N ILE A 315 5.12 -3.49 11.76
CA ILE A 315 3.81 -3.86 12.32
C ILE A 315 2.68 -3.69 11.30
N ARG A 316 2.62 -2.52 10.64
CA ARG A 316 1.58 -2.23 9.63
C ARG A 316 1.67 -3.16 8.42
N LEU A 317 2.88 -3.58 8.03
CA LEU A 317 3.04 -4.58 6.98
C LEU A 317 2.62 -5.97 7.44
N SER A 318 2.91 -6.36 8.69
CA SER A 318 2.47 -7.66 9.24
C SER A 318 0.95 -7.81 9.30
N GLU A 319 0.20 -6.72 9.48
CA GLU A 319 -1.26 -6.72 9.44
C GLU A 319 -1.82 -7.26 8.09
N THR A 320 -1.00 -7.30 7.04
CA THR A 320 -1.37 -7.89 5.74
C THR A 320 -1.28 -9.43 5.69
N ALA A 321 -0.69 -10.10 6.69
CA ALA A 321 -0.45 -11.54 6.68
C ALA A 321 -1.71 -12.39 6.35
N PRO A 322 -2.90 -12.13 6.91
CA PRO A 322 -4.10 -12.89 6.57
C PRO A 322 -4.50 -12.77 5.10
N THR A 323 -4.17 -11.67 4.43
CA THR A 323 -4.40 -11.49 2.98
C THR A 323 -3.55 -12.46 2.19
N TRP A 324 -2.26 -12.55 2.53
CA TRP A 324 -1.31 -13.48 1.89
C TRP A 324 -1.63 -14.93 2.18
N GLY A 325 -2.04 -15.28 3.41
CA GLY A 325 -2.50 -16.63 3.71
C GLY A 325 -3.71 -17.07 2.89
N ARG A 326 -4.62 -16.16 2.54
CA ARG A 326 -5.76 -16.46 1.66
C ARG A 326 -5.38 -16.53 0.18
N ALA A 327 -4.36 -15.79 -0.23
CA ALA A 327 -3.79 -15.89 -1.58
C ALA A 327 -3.16 -17.27 -1.80
N VAL A 328 -2.41 -17.77 -0.81
CA VAL A 328 -1.72 -19.07 -0.89
C VAL A 328 -2.64 -20.26 -0.64
N ALA A 329 -3.67 -20.11 0.20
CA ALA A 329 -4.59 -21.20 0.57
C ALA A 329 -5.12 -22.06 -0.59
N PRO A 330 -5.71 -21.51 -1.67
CA PRO A 330 -6.21 -22.32 -2.78
C PRO A 330 -5.09 -23.02 -3.55
N VAL A 331 -3.90 -22.40 -3.63
CA VAL A 331 -2.72 -22.97 -4.28
C VAL A 331 -2.22 -24.18 -3.49
N ALA A 332 -2.06 -24.01 -2.17
CA ALA A 332 -1.61 -25.09 -1.29
C ALA A 332 -2.56 -26.29 -1.29
N GLU A 333 -3.88 -26.05 -1.29
CA GLU A 333 -4.88 -27.12 -1.40
C GLU A 333 -4.84 -27.84 -2.75
N TRP A 334 -4.65 -27.11 -3.84
CA TRP A 334 -4.47 -27.71 -5.17
C TRP A 334 -3.20 -28.55 -5.25
N VAL A 335 -2.08 -28.06 -4.69
CA VAL A 335 -0.82 -28.80 -4.62
C VAL A 335 -0.95 -30.07 -3.78
N ALA A 336 -1.65 -30.00 -2.64
CA ALA A 336 -1.90 -31.17 -1.80
C ALA A 336 -2.73 -32.23 -2.55
N GLU A 337 -3.77 -31.82 -3.28
CA GLU A 337 -4.54 -32.73 -4.13
C GLU A 337 -3.69 -33.31 -5.26
N ALA A 338 -2.83 -32.49 -5.89
CA ALA A 338 -1.94 -32.95 -6.96
C ALA A 338 -0.92 -33.99 -6.48
N PHE A 339 -0.42 -33.89 -5.24
CA PHE A 339 0.39 -34.94 -4.63
C PHE A 339 -0.44 -36.18 -4.28
N TRP A 340 -1.69 -36.01 -3.84
CA TRP A 340 -2.55 -37.14 -3.50
C TRP A 340 -2.94 -37.96 -4.74
N ASP A 341 -3.25 -37.28 -5.83
CA ASP A 341 -3.70 -37.91 -7.08
C ASP A 341 -2.59 -38.70 -7.79
N SER A 342 -1.31 -38.39 -7.56
CA SER A 342 -0.20 -39.13 -8.18
C SER A 342 -0.02 -40.56 -7.67
N SER A 343 -0.70 -40.93 -6.58
CA SER A 343 -0.66 -42.28 -6.00
C SER A 343 -1.98 -43.04 -6.11
N LYS A 344 -3.00 -42.47 -6.75
CA LYS A 344 -4.31 -43.12 -6.80
C LYS A 344 -4.27 -44.40 -7.64
N ASN A 345 -4.45 -45.53 -6.96
CA ASN A 345 -4.85 -46.78 -7.59
C ASN A 345 -6.29 -46.59 -8.14
N PRO A 346 -6.63 -46.99 -9.38
CA PRO A 346 -7.93 -46.71 -10.01
C PRO A 346 -9.15 -47.12 -9.19
N ALA A 347 -8.99 -48.09 -8.27
CA ALA A 347 -10.04 -48.60 -7.39
C ALA A 347 -10.42 -47.66 -6.21
N ASN A 348 -9.58 -46.69 -5.83
CA ASN A 348 -9.76 -45.87 -4.61
C ASN A 348 -10.17 -44.40 -4.90
N LYS A 349 -10.94 -44.18 -5.97
CA LYS A 349 -11.36 -42.86 -6.47
C LYS A 349 -12.17 -41.99 -5.49
N LYS A 350 -12.66 -42.52 -4.36
CA LYS A 350 -13.55 -41.80 -3.43
C LYS A 350 -12.82 -40.95 -2.38
N GLU A 351 -11.52 -41.17 -2.11
CA GLU A 351 -10.77 -40.38 -1.12
C GLU A 351 -10.12 -39.14 -1.75
N SER A 352 -10.29 -37.98 -1.10
CA SER A 352 -9.88 -36.67 -1.61
C SER A 352 -9.33 -35.79 -0.49
N VAL A 353 -8.39 -34.88 -0.80
CA VAL A 353 -7.78 -34.05 0.23
C VAL A 353 -8.78 -32.99 0.72
N PRO A 354 -8.99 -32.87 2.05
CA PRO A 354 -9.87 -31.85 2.62
C PRO A 354 -9.40 -30.41 2.32
N THR A 355 -10.30 -29.56 1.83
CA THR A 355 -10.05 -28.13 1.57
C THR A 355 -10.26 -27.30 2.84
N ARG A 356 -9.37 -27.47 3.83
CA ARG A 356 -9.53 -26.90 5.17
C ARG A 356 -9.21 -25.40 5.25
N LEU A 357 -8.37 -24.89 4.37
CA LEU A 357 -7.96 -23.48 4.34
C LEU A 357 -9.03 -22.62 3.68
N THR A 358 -9.61 -23.10 2.58
CA THR A 358 -10.62 -22.37 1.80
C THR A 358 -12.05 -22.76 2.12
N GLN A 359 -12.27 -23.94 2.71
CA GLN A 359 -13.59 -24.55 2.89
C GLN A 359 -14.34 -24.78 1.56
N ARG A 360 -13.62 -24.85 0.43
CA ARG A 360 -14.17 -24.97 -0.92
C ARG A 360 -15.15 -26.13 -1.07
N ARG A 361 -14.73 -27.36 -0.74
CA ARG A 361 -15.56 -28.56 -0.88
C ARG A 361 -16.84 -28.49 -0.04
N ARG A 362 -16.75 -27.90 1.16
CA ARG A 362 -17.92 -27.67 2.03
C ARG A 362 -18.90 -26.68 1.41
N SER A 363 -18.40 -25.63 0.76
CA SER A 363 -19.21 -24.64 0.05
C SER A 363 -19.87 -25.24 -1.20
N GLU A 364 -19.10 -25.94 -2.03
CA GLU A 364 -19.57 -26.60 -3.25
C GLU A 364 -20.58 -27.71 -2.95
N GLY A 365 -20.39 -28.48 -1.86
CA GLY A 365 -21.36 -29.47 -1.39
C GLY A 365 -22.70 -28.87 -0.93
N ARG A 366 -22.79 -27.55 -0.74
CA ARG A 366 -24.05 -26.82 -0.50
C ARG A 366 -24.64 -26.19 -1.77
N GLY A 367 -24.11 -26.51 -2.94
CA GLY A 367 -24.55 -25.95 -4.23
C GLY A 367 -23.95 -24.59 -4.59
N ASN A 368 -23.01 -24.05 -3.80
CA ASN A 368 -22.39 -22.75 -4.09
C ASN A 368 -21.17 -22.90 -5.02
N ARG A 369 -21.03 -22.01 -6.01
CA ARG A 369 -19.77 -21.88 -6.77
C ARG A 369 -18.68 -21.29 -5.89
N PHE A 370 -17.56 -22.01 -5.72
CA PHE A 370 -16.42 -21.47 -5.00
C PHE A 370 -15.77 -20.34 -5.80
N ALA A 371 -15.62 -19.19 -5.14
CA ALA A 371 -14.82 -18.08 -5.63
C ALA A 371 -13.85 -17.68 -4.52
N VAL A 372 -12.57 -17.52 -4.88
CA VAL A 372 -11.59 -16.95 -3.97
C VAL A 372 -11.99 -15.51 -3.72
N ARG A 373 -12.55 -15.22 -2.54
CA ARG A 373 -12.88 -13.86 -2.16
C ARG A 373 -11.58 -13.10 -1.93
N ALA A 374 -11.30 -12.11 -2.77
CA ALA A 374 -10.24 -11.15 -2.51
C ALA A 374 -10.55 -10.49 -1.16
N ILE A 375 -9.63 -10.59 -0.21
CA ILE A 375 -9.76 -9.78 1.01
C ILE A 375 -9.10 -8.46 0.73
N PRO A 376 -9.83 -7.34 0.90
CA PRO A 376 -9.23 -6.03 0.75
C PRO A 376 -8.02 -5.96 1.70
N VAL A 377 -6.88 -5.63 1.12
CA VAL A 377 -5.69 -5.37 1.92
C VAL A 377 -6.01 -4.19 2.84
N PRO A 378 -5.61 -4.23 4.13
CA PRO A 378 -5.92 -3.16 5.09
C PRO A 378 -5.79 -1.77 4.48
N ASN A 379 -6.85 -0.97 4.59
CA ASN A 379 -6.87 0.35 3.98
C ASN A 379 -5.83 1.24 4.66
N ARG A 380 -4.93 1.80 3.86
CA ARG A 380 -3.81 2.59 4.36
C ARG A 380 -4.29 4.01 4.61
N LYS A 381 -3.84 4.60 5.72
CA LYS A 381 -4.05 6.02 5.96
C LYS A 381 -3.35 6.81 4.85
N LYS A 382 -4.08 7.68 4.14
CA LYS A 382 -3.46 8.57 3.15
C LYS A 382 -2.51 9.54 3.85
N ILE A 383 -1.50 9.98 3.10
CA ILE A 383 -0.41 10.82 3.62
C ILE A 383 -0.37 12.11 2.83
N CYS A 384 -0.18 13.22 3.52
CA CYS A 384 0.03 14.51 2.86
C CYS A 384 1.34 14.52 2.09
N GLU A 385 1.28 14.85 0.80
CA GLU A 385 2.46 14.95 -0.06
C GLU A 385 3.41 16.10 0.29
N VAL A 386 3.06 17.00 1.21
CA VAL A 386 3.93 18.09 1.65
C VAL A 386 4.57 17.75 2.99
N CYS A 387 3.75 17.66 4.04
CA CYS A 387 4.23 17.50 5.42
C CYS A 387 4.27 16.06 5.93
N GLY A 388 3.72 15.08 5.21
CA GLY A 388 3.76 13.68 5.63
C GLY A 388 2.77 13.30 6.74
N VAL A 389 1.83 14.17 7.12
CA VAL A 389 0.79 13.82 8.11
C VAL A 389 -0.13 12.72 7.57
N GLU A 390 -0.43 11.74 8.42
CA GLU A 390 -1.27 10.58 8.07
C GLU A 390 -2.75 10.85 8.35
N GLY A 391 -3.63 10.11 7.66
CA GLY A 391 -5.08 10.10 7.93
C GLY A 391 -5.86 11.20 7.22
N ILE A 392 -5.29 11.81 6.19
CA ILE A 392 -5.98 12.83 5.40
C ILE A 392 -6.98 12.23 4.42
N GLN A 393 -7.96 13.02 3.98
CA GLN A 393 -8.94 12.57 2.98
C GLN A 393 -8.48 12.89 1.53
N ASN A 394 -7.81 14.02 1.35
CA ASN A 394 -7.37 14.54 0.05
C ASN A 394 -5.86 14.33 -0.16
N ARG A 395 -5.30 14.91 -1.23
CA ARG A 395 -3.86 14.89 -1.56
C ARG A 395 -3.00 15.66 -0.55
N TYR A 396 -3.57 16.71 0.03
CA TYR A 396 -2.92 17.57 1.02
C TYR A 396 -3.78 17.66 2.29
N CYS A 397 -3.13 17.88 3.44
CA CYS A 397 -3.85 18.26 4.66
C CYS A 397 -4.40 19.69 4.53
N GLN A 398 -5.29 20.10 5.43
CA GLN A 398 -5.96 21.41 5.35
C GLN A 398 -4.96 22.59 5.33
N SER A 399 -3.89 22.54 6.13
CA SER A 399 -2.87 23.59 6.15
C SER A 399 -2.06 23.64 4.86
N CYS A 400 -1.46 22.53 4.44
CA CYS A 400 -0.65 22.47 3.23
C CYS A 400 -1.46 22.71 1.95
N ALA A 401 -2.76 22.39 1.94
CA ALA A 401 -3.62 22.66 0.80
C ALA A 401 -3.69 24.16 0.48
N VAL A 402 -3.78 25.02 1.51
CA VAL A 402 -3.85 26.48 1.34
C VAL A 402 -2.55 27.01 0.72
N GLU A 403 -1.41 26.55 1.22
CA GLU A 403 -0.08 26.95 0.72
C GLU A 403 0.11 26.54 -0.74
N VAL A 404 -0.14 25.26 -1.05
CA VAL A 404 -0.02 24.73 -2.42
C VAL A 404 -1.00 25.43 -3.36
N SER A 405 -2.23 25.69 -2.94
CA SER A 405 -3.20 26.45 -3.75
C SER A 405 -2.73 27.88 -4.01
N ARG A 406 -2.13 28.56 -3.03
CA ARG A 406 -1.58 29.91 -3.21
C ARG A 406 -0.45 29.92 -4.23
N GLU A 407 0.50 28.99 -4.13
CA GLU A 407 1.59 28.82 -5.10
C GLU A 407 1.06 28.53 -6.51
N ASN A 408 0.13 27.57 -6.62
CA ASN A 408 -0.48 27.21 -7.91
C ASN A 408 -1.24 28.40 -8.53
N MET A 409 -1.93 29.21 -7.73
CA MET A 409 -2.58 30.43 -8.24
C MET A 409 -1.57 31.47 -8.72
N THR A 410 -0.43 31.64 -8.03
CA THR A 410 0.63 32.54 -8.53
C THR A 410 1.25 32.05 -9.84
N GLN A 411 1.48 30.74 -9.98
CA GLN A 411 1.97 30.14 -11.23
C GLN A 411 0.95 30.25 -12.37
N ALA A 412 -0.33 29.98 -12.08
CA ALA A 412 -1.41 30.14 -13.05
C ALA A 412 -1.57 31.60 -13.50
N ALA A 413 -1.37 32.58 -12.60
CA ALA A 413 -1.35 33.99 -12.95
C ALA A 413 -0.19 34.33 -13.91
N LEU A 414 1.02 33.82 -13.64
CA LEU A 414 2.17 33.98 -14.54
C LEU A 414 1.90 33.39 -15.93
N ILE A 415 1.34 32.17 -16.00
CA ILE A 415 0.94 31.54 -17.27
C ILE A 415 -0.14 32.35 -17.98
N GLY A 416 -1.12 32.87 -17.24
CA GLY A 416 -2.19 33.72 -17.77
C GLY A 416 -1.69 35.06 -18.34
N HIS A 417 -0.50 35.52 -17.93
CA HIS A 417 0.17 36.70 -18.48
C HIS A 417 0.99 36.42 -19.76
N LEU A 418 1.17 35.15 -20.15
CA LEU A 418 1.82 34.80 -21.42
C LEU A 418 0.89 35.13 -22.60
N LYS A 419 1.47 35.58 -23.73
CA LYS A 419 0.71 35.91 -24.94
C LYS A 419 -0.18 34.72 -25.36
N PRO A 420 -1.45 34.96 -25.74
CA PRO A 420 -2.38 33.91 -26.11
C PRO A 420 -1.85 33.11 -27.31
N LYS A 421 -1.62 31.81 -27.11
CA LYS A 421 -0.97 30.95 -28.12
C LYS A 421 -1.91 30.47 -29.22
N THR A 422 -3.22 30.37 -28.96
CA THR A 422 -4.20 29.82 -29.93
C THR A 422 -5.06 30.91 -30.58
N SER A 423 -5.43 30.71 -31.84
CA SER A 423 -6.29 31.62 -32.61
C SER A 423 -7.65 31.86 -31.92
N LYS A 424 -8.23 30.80 -31.35
CA LYS A 424 -9.49 30.87 -30.59
C LYS A 424 -9.41 31.79 -29.37
N VAL A 425 -8.30 31.77 -28.62
CA VAL A 425 -8.11 32.65 -27.46
C VAL A 425 -7.87 34.09 -27.91
N LYS A 426 -7.11 34.31 -28.99
CA LYS A 426 -6.92 35.64 -29.60
C LYS A 426 -8.26 36.25 -30.04
N ALA A 427 -9.13 35.48 -30.70
CA ALA A 427 -10.44 35.94 -31.15
C ALA A 427 -11.35 36.35 -29.98
N ARG A 428 -11.35 35.59 -28.88
CA ARG A 428 -12.13 35.92 -27.68
C ARG A 428 -11.64 37.22 -27.02
N ILE A 429 -10.32 37.40 -26.91
CA ILE A 429 -9.71 38.63 -26.39
C ILE A 429 -10.05 39.83 -27.30
N SER A 430 -9.95 39.65 -28.62
CA SER A 430 -10.30 40.68 -29.62
C SER A 430 -11.76 41.14 -29.48
N LYS A 431 -12.70 40.20 -29.36
CA LYS A 431 -14.12 40.51 -29.14
C LYS A 431 -14.32 41.32 -27.86
N THR A 432 -13.75 40.88 -26.72
CA THR A 432 -13.85 41.62 -25.45
C THR A 432 -13.24 43.03 -25.54
N LEU A 433 -12.12 43.21 -26.24
CA LEU A 433 -11.52 44.54 -26.46
C LEU A 433 -12.41 45.42 -27.35
N SER A 434 -13.01 44.85 -28.39
CA SER A 434 -13.96 45.53 -29.27
C SER A 434 -15.21 46.00 -28.51
N ASP A 435 -15.83 45.11 -27.73
CA ASP A 435 -17.00 45.43 -26.89
C ASP A 435 -16.65 46.55 -25.88
N HIS A 436 -15.46 46.49 -25.28
CA HIS A 436 -14.98 47.54 -24.38
C HIS A 436 -14.74 48.87 -25.10
N ALA A 437 -14.22 48.85 -26.34
CA ALA A 437 -13.97 50.04 -27.15
C ALA A 437 -15.29 50.70 -27.58
N ALA A 438 -16.28 49.93 -28.02
CA ALA A 438 -17.63 50.42 -28.31
C ALA A 438 -18.29 51.03 -27.06
N ALA A 439 -18.22 50.35 -25.92
CA ALA A 439 -18.72 50.88 -24.66
C ALA A 439 -17.96 52.12 -24.15
N ASN A 440 -16.75 52.40 -24.66
CA ASN A 440 -16.00 53.62 -24.35
C ASN A 440 -16.36 54.75 -25.34
N SER A 441 -16.58 54.46 -26.62
CA SER A 441 -16.94 55.48 -27.61
C SER A 441 -18.34 56.05 -27.37
N TRP A 442 -19.24 55.26 -26.79
CA TRP A 442 -20.60 55.69 -26.44
C TRP A 442 -20.68 56.37 -25.07
N TRP A 443 -19.57 56.47 -24.33
CA TRP A 443 -19.56 57.05 -23.00
C TRP A 443 -19.11 58.52 -23.03
N THR A 444 -20.00 59.43 -22.63
CA THR A 444 -19.73 60.87 -22.52
C THR A 444 -19.36 61.25 -21.08
N PRO A 445 -18.30 62.04 -20.84
CA PRO A 445 -17.89 62.46 -19.49
C PRO A 445 -18.96 63.21 -18.69
N SER A 446 -19.88 63.89 -19.38
CA SER A 446 -21.03 64.61 -18.79
C SER A 446 -22.11 63.71 -18.18
N SER A 447 -22.00 62.39 -18.31
CA SER A 447 -22.93 61.41 -17.73
C SER A 447 -22.69 61.10 -16.24
N LEU A 448 -21.58 61.56 -15.66
CA LEU A 448 -21.29 61.40 -14.24
C LEU A 448 -21.86 62.56 -13.42
N PRO A 449 -22.47 62.29 -12.25
CA PRO A 449 -22.87 63.35 -11.34
C PRO A 449 -21.66 64.22 -10.94
N ALA A 450 -21.85 65.55 -10.83
CA ALA A 450 -20.77 66.51 -10.56
C ALA A 450 -19.98 66.21 -9.26
N TRP A 451 -20.62 65.57 -8.27
CA TRP A 451 -20.00 65.16 -7.01
C TRP A 451 -19.07 63.95 -7.15
N LEU A 452 -19.19 63.15 -8.21
CA LEU A 452 -18.48 61.89 -8.40
C LEU A 452 -17.17 62.09 -9.18
N ASN A 453 -16.25 62.85 -8.57
CA ASN A 453 -14.93 63.11 -9.11
C ASN A 453 -13.87 62.12 -8.59
N LYS A 454 -12.62 62.31 -9.05
CA LYS A 454 -11.50 61.42 -8.75
C LYS A 454 -11.17 61.38 -7.26
N GLU A 455 -11.22 62.54 -6.63
CA GLU A 455 -10.95 62.74 -5.20
C GLU A 455 -12.01 62.01 -4.37
N PHE A 456 -13.29 62.17 -4.73
CA PHE A 456 -14.40 61.48 -4.10
C PHE A 456 -14.28 59.95 -4.20
N TYR A 457 -13.93 59.43 -5.38
CA TYR A 457 -13.72 57.99 -5.54
C TYR A 457 -12.62 57.47 -4.61
N VAL A 458 -11.47 58.15 -4.55
CA VAL A 458 -10.32 57.71 -3.73
C VAL A 458 -10.62 57.81 -2.24
N GLN A 459 -11.31 58.86 -1.80
CA GLN A 459 -11.55 59.12 -0.38
C GLN A 459 -12.77 58.37 0.18
N LYS A 460 -13.86 58.23 -0.60
CA LYS A 460 -15.15 57.74 -0.08
C LYS A 460 -15.52 56.35 -0.59
N ILE A 461 -15.16 56.00 -1.84
CA ILE A 461 -15.55 54.73 -2.47
C ILE A 461 -14.47 53.66 -2.27
N GLN A 462 -13.22 53.98 -2.57
CA GLN A 462 -12.10 53.03 -2.55
C GLN A 462 -11.85 52.37 -1.18
N PRO A 463 -11.95 53.05 -0.02
CA PRO A 463 -11.78 52.42 1.29
C PRO A 463 -12.90 51.41 1.58
N LYS A 464 -14.15 51.75 1.26
CA LYS A 464 -15.32 50.87 1.47
C LYS A 464 -15.29 49.65 0.55
N LEU A 465 -14.76 49.78 -0.67
CA LEU A 465 -14.59 48.65 -1.58
C LEU A 465 -13.76 47.52 -0.97
N ARG A 466 -12.80 47.79 -0.06
CA ARG A 466 -12.00 46.75 0.60
C ARG A 466 -12.85 45.75 1.39
N MET A 467 -14.03 46.15 1.86
CA MET A 467 -14.96 45.31 2.61
C MET A 467 -15.95 44.54 1.73
N ALA A 468 -16.09 44.89 0.45
CA ALA A 468 -16.97 44.21 -0.49
C ALA A 468 -16.36 42.90 -1.03
N LYS A 469 -17.21 41.92 -1.38
CA LYS A 469 -16.73 40.66 -1.96
C LYS A 469 -16.27 40.89 -3.41
N VAL A 470 -15.17 40.24 -3.80
CA VAL A 470 -14.62 40.36 -5.18
C VAL A 470 -15.66 40.02 -6.25
N ARG A 471 -16.52 39.04 -5.98
CA ARG A 471 -17.59 38.62 -6.88
C ARG A 471 -18.62 39.72 -7.12
N GLU A 472 -19.06 40.40 -6.07
CA GLU A 472 -20.06 41.48 -6.14
C GLU A 472 -19.51 42.68 -6.93
N ILE A 473 -18.23 43.03 -6.69
CA ILE A 473 -17.55 44.06 -7.47
C ILE A 473 -17.47 43.66 -8.95
N ALA A 474 -17.12 42.40 -9.25
CA ALA A 474 -16.99 41.91 -10.62
C ALA A 474 -18.32 41.96 -11.39
N GLU A 475 -19.41 41.53 -10.76
CA GLU A 475 -20.76 41.52 -11.34
C GLU A 475 -21.29 42.95 -11.53
N ALA A 476 -21.06 43.86 -10.58
CA ALA A 476 -21.56 45.23 -10.63
C ALA A 476 -21.02 46.05 -11.82
N ILE A 477 -19.79 45.79 -12.26
CA ILE A 477 -19.15 46.53 -13.37
C ILE A 477 -18.84 45.63 -14.58
N GLN A 478 -19.35 44.39 -14.57
CA GLN A 478 -19.22 43.39 -15.63
C GLN A 478 -17.76 43.16 -16.07
N VAL A 479 -16.87 42.91 -15.09
CA VAL A 479 -15.45 42.62 -15.32
C VAL A 479 -15.04 41.27 -14.73
N SER A 480 -13.84 40.80 -15.07
CA SER A 480 -13.31 39.58 -14.48
C SER A 480 -13.00 39.72 -12.98
N GLN A 481 -13.18 38.64 -12.21
CA GLN A 481 -12.87 38.61 -10.78
C GLN A 481 -11.41 39.02 -10.44
N PRO A 482 -10.38 38.64 -11.22
CA PRO A 482 -9.02 39.15 -10.98
C PRO A 482 -8.90 40.67 -11.12
N TYR A 483 -9.58 41.28 -12.11
CA TYR A 483 -9.57 42.72 -12.30
C TYR A 483 -10.33 43.43 -11.15
N ALA A 484 -11.47 42.88 -10.72
CA ALA A 484 -12.20 43.34 -9.55
C ALA A 484 -11.38 43.23 -8.25
N ALA A 485 -10.56 42.19 -8.09
CA ALA A 485 -9.66 42.04 -6.95
C ALA A 485 -8.59 43.15 -6.90
N PHE A 486 -8.05 43.56 -8.05
CA PHE A 486 -7.13 44.71 -8.12
C PHE A 486 -7.80 46.04 -7.82
N ILE A 487 -9.06 46.22 -8.23
CA ILE A 487 -9.87 47.38 -7.85
C ILE A 487 -10.10 47.38 -6.35
N ARG A 488 -10.51 46.24 -5.77
CA ARG A 488 -10.73 46.09 -4.33
C ARG A 488 -9.49 46.45 -3.51
N SER A 489 -8.32 45.98 -3.94
CA SER A 489 -7.05 46.25 -3.24
C SER A 489 -6.50 47.66 -3.50
N GLY A 490 -7.13 48.46 -4.37
CA GLY A 490 -6.65 49.78 -4.78
C GLY A 490 -5.44 49.75 -5.71
N ARG A 491 -5.06 48.58 -6.26
CA ARG A 491 -3.93 48.43 -7.19
C ARG A 491 -4.26 48.93 -8.59
N ARG A 492 -5.54 48.97 -8.95
CA ARG A 492 -6.03 49.54 -10.21
C ARG A 492 -7.26 50.38 -9.95
N ARG A 493 -7.30 51.58 -10.52
CA ARG A 493 -8.51 52.42 -10.53
C ARG A 493 -9.32 52.13 -11.80
N PRO A 494 -10.61 51.77 -11.69
CA PRO A 494 -11.45 51.56 -12.86
C PRO A 494 -11.73 52.88 -13.57
N ARG A 495 -12.14 52.80 -14.84
CA ARG A 495 -12.54 53.98 -15.62
C ARG A 495 -13.75 54.70 -14.98
N PRO A 496 -13.89 56.03 -15.14
CA PRO A 496 -14.93 56.81 -14.49
C PRO A 496 -16.37 56.30 -14.73
N ARG A 497 -16.66 55.74 -15.91
CA ARG A 497 -17.96 55.12 -16.23
C ARG A 497 -18.46 54.09 -15.21
N HIS A 498 -17.54 53.46 -14.47
CA HIS A 498 -17.85 52.42 -13.49
C HIS A 498 -18.04 52.95 -12.07
N TRP A 499 -17.70 54.22 -11.80
CA TRP A 499 -17.68 54.75 -10.44
C TRP A 499 -19.07 54.84 -9.83
N LEU A 500 -20.10 55.11 -10.62
CA LEU A 500 -21.48 55.20 -10.12
C LEU A 500 -22.01 53.84 -9.67
N ALA A 501 -21.73 52.78 -10.44
CA ALA A 501 -22.09 51.41 -10.07
C ALA A 501 -21.37 50.98 -8.79
N LEU A 502 -20.09 51.34 -8.65
CA LEU A 502 -19.31 51.06 -7.44
C LEU A 502 -19.79 51.87 -6.23
N ALA A 503 -20.16 53.14 -6.42
CA ALA A 503 -20.74 53.99 -5.38
C ALA A 503 -22.06 53.39 -4.83
N ARG A 504 -22.93 52.92 -5.73
CA ARG A 504 -24.17 52.20 -5.36
C ARG A 504 -23.88 50.93 -4.60
N LEU A 505 -22.91 50.14 -5.06
CA LEU A 505 -22.52 48.88 -4.41
C LEU A 505 -22.07 49.08 -2.95
N VAL A 506 -21.35 50.16 -2.66
CA VAL A 506 -20.83 50.44 -1.31
C VAL A 506 -21.69 51.44 -0.51
N GLY A 507 -22.88 51.76 -1.01
CA GLY A 507 -23.84 52.63 -0.32
C GLY A 507 -23.36 54.07 -0.12
N VAL A 508 -22.65 54.65 -1.09
CA VAL A 508 -22.16 56.04 -1.04
C VAL A 508 -22.95 56.90 -2.03
N SER A 509 -23.44 58.05 -1.56
CA SER A 509 -24.20 59.03 -2.35
C SER A 509 -23.63 60.44 -2.18
N ALA A 510 -24.23 61.44 -2.84
CA ALA A 510 -23.76 62.83 -2.85
C ALA A 510 -23.60 63.48 -1.46
N ASN A 511 -24.31 62.95 -0.44
CA ASN A 511 -24.35 63.51 0.92
C ASN A 511 -23.48 62.73 1.93
N ALA A 512 -22.53 61.90 1.48
CA ALA A 512 -21.79 60.93 2.30
C ALA A 512 -20.30 61.25 2.56
#